data_AF-A0A3R6WN17-F1
#
_entry.id   AF-A0A3R6WN17-F1
#
_cell.length_a   1.000
_cell.length_b   1.000
_cell.length_c   1.000
_cell.angle_alpha   90.00
_cell.angle_beta   90.00
_cell.angle_gamma   90.00
#
_symmetry.space_group_name_H-M   'P 1'
#
loop_
_entity.id
_entity.type
_entity.pdbx_description
1 polymer ?
#
loop_
_entity_poly.entity_id
_entity_poly.type
_entity_poly.pdbx_seq_one_letter_code
_entity_poly.pdbx_strand_id
1 'polypeptide(L)'
;MPKLDEQGQPVMDKDGNHLTPKAKTVKVQTECVNRTLVQYNPEIVKATKEAALPALLQQEAKDNEIAAQKGLKPYTLLNVEFNEGADEKTGGYIGWYYVTLAVDGKICTHLETGLNHDIASGKVSDTPTRADYYPAGALKEADVDYVLNNVGFSSASTLYTVPLRDDVRERAEKTLAERSAAAPEQGDIFAIYQIKGGPETRDYRFEAYESLQEAGLAVDRQNYDLVYTAPLDGKTTLEDIYRTFNLDRPADFTGHSLSVSDIVVLTRSGKEEAHYCDSFGFTPVPEFFLQREKQLTPRELLTGERIQTPRGSFLVTDMSRGQLEAAAYGFHHQSEDGKYLIMGNGTDAFAIPAQQESPIKAAEMTTEQNYNMIDGVLNNAPTMSELEAKVKAGEQISLFDVAEAAKAEAQKPKQPQSPAQKQKKPSIRAQLKAAKEEQQKKPPQREKAQELEV
;
A
#
# COMPACT_ATOMS: atom_id res chain seq x y z
N MET A 1 -3.45 44.99 -37.49
CA MET A 1 -4.01 46.21 -38.10
C MET A 1 -5.53 46.16 -37.87
N PRO A 2 -6.14 47.19 -37.24
CA PRO A 2 -7.59 47.22 -36.99
C PRO A 2 -8.37 47.27 -38.31
N LYS A 3 -9.59 46.72 -38.32
CA LYS A 3 -10.47 46.81 -39.50
C LYS A 3 -10.98 48.25 -39.58
N LEU A 4 -10.69 48.94 -40.69
CA LEU A 4 -11.15 50.31 -40.94
C LEU A 4 -12.40 50.29 -41.81
N ASP A 5 -13.30 51.25 -41.62
CA ASP A 5 -14.44 51.50 -42.51
C ASP A 5 -14.03 52.30 -43.76
N GLU A 6 -15.00 52.57 -44.64
CA GLU A 6 -14.79 53.31 -45.90
C GLU A 6 -14.33 54.77 -45.68
N GLN A 7 -14.42 55.31 -44.46
CA GLN A 7 -13.88 56.62 -44.09
C GLN A 7 -12.53 56.53 -43.35
N GLY A 8 -11.95 55.33 -43.22
CA GLY A 8 -10.65 55.11 -42.58
C GLY A 8 -10.69 55.13 -41.06
N GLN A 9 -11.87 55.01 -40.44
CA GLN A 9 -12.03 54.93 -38.98
C GLN A 9 -12.14 53.47 -38.49
N PRO A 10 -11.64 53.14 -37.29
CA PRO A 10 -11.66 51.77 -36.78
C PRO A 10 -13.07 51.31 -36.44
N VAL A 11 -13.50 50.19 -37.01
CA VAL A 11 -14.84 49.64 -36.81
C VAL A 11 -14.98 49.11 -35.38
N MET A 12 -16.02 49.56 -34.67
CA MET A 12 -16.35 49.20 -33.29
C MET A 12 -17.54 48.25 -33.24
N ASP A 13 -17.62 47.38 -32.22
CA ASP A 13 -18.82 46.62 -31.89
C ASP A 13 -19.85 47.46 -31.11
N LYS A 14 -21.01 46.85 -30.81
CA LYS A 14 -22.17 47.51 -30.17
C LYS A 14 -21.88 47.99 -28.75
N ASP A 15 -20.82 47.45 -28.14
CA ASP A 15 -20.37 47.78 -26.80
C ASP A 15 -19.15 48.72 -26.82
N GLY A 16 -18.75 49.21 -28.00
CA GLY A 16 -17.69 50.19 -28.17
C GLY A 16 -16.28 49.61 -28.19
N ASN A 17 -16.10 48.32 -28.51
CA ASN A 17 -14.77 47.69 -28.63
C ASN A 17 -14.30 47.57 -30.08
N HIS A 18 -12.99 47.73 -30.31
CA HIS A 18 -12.39 47.61 -31.65
C HIS A 18 -12.47 46.17 -32.18
N LEU A 19 -13.05 45.99 -33.38
CA LEU A 19 -13.11 44.68 -34.05
C LEU A 19 -11.73 44.28 -34.57
N THR A 20 -10.98 43.50 -33.80
CA THR A 20 -9.71 42.88 -34.25
C THR A 20 -9.97 41.68 -35.18
N PRO A 21 -9.20 41.52 -36.28
CA PRO A 21 -9.28 40.33 -37.12
C PRO A 21 -9.00 39.06 -36.31
N LYS A 22 -9.87 38.04 -36.44
CA LYS A 22 -9.84 36.73 -35.76
C LYS A 22 -8.61 35.85 -36.04
N ALA A 23 -7.41 36.40 -36.27
CA ALA A 23 -6.23 35.64 -36.62
C ALA A 23 -4.97 36.10 -35.87
N LYS A 24 -4.60 35.30 -34.85
CA LYS A 24 -3.28 35.05 -34.22
C LYS A 24 -3.33 35.10 -32.69
N THR A 25 -4.18 34.24 -32.12
CA THR A 25 -4.37 34.09 -30.69
C THR A 25 -3.15 33.46 -29.99
N VAL A 26 -2.35 32.63 -30.65
CA VAL A 26 -1.17 32.03 -30.00
C VAL A 26 -0.05 33.04 -29.81
N LYS A 27 0.35 33.78 -30.86
CA LYS A 27 1.53 34.65 -30.76
C LYS A 27 1.33 35.85 -29.83
N VAL A 28 0.13 36.46 -29.84
CA VAL A 28 -0.21 37.59 -28.97
C VAL A 28 -0.42 37.13 -27.51
N GLN A 29 -1.00 35.95 -27.31
CA GLN A 29 -1.13 35.38 -25.96
C GLN A 29 0.24 34.97 -25.42
N THR A 30 1.07 34.28 -26.20
CA THR A 30 2.47 33.97 -25.83
C THR A 30 3.28 35.24 -25.56
N GLU A 31 3.18 36.27 -26.40
CA GLU A 31 4.02 37.48 -26.26
C GLU A 31 3.55 38.41 -25.14
N CYS A 32 2.24 38.61 -24.94
CA CYS A 32 1.72 39.46 -23.87
C CYS A 32 1.60 38.73 -22.51
N VAL A 33 1.16 37.47 -22.49
CA VAL A 33 1.04 36.68 -21.26
C VAL A 33 2.43 36.30 -20.75
N ASN A 34 3.37 35.88 -21.60
CA ASN A 34 4.73 35.61 -21.14
C ASN A 34 5.44 36.89 -20.72
N ARG A 35 5.27 38.02 -21.42
CA ARG A 35 5.92 39.28 -20.99
C ARG A 35 5.37 39.82 -19.67
N THR A 36 4.08 39.59 -19.38
CA THR A 36 3.46 40.03 -18.12
C THR A 36 3.72 39.04 -16.98
N LEU A 37 3.84 37.73 -17.26
CA LEU A 37 4.24 36.70 -16.29
C LEU A 37 5.74 36.69 -16.01
N VAL A 38 6.61 37.09 -16.96
CA VAL A 38 8.06 37.24 -16.75
C VAL A 38 8.38 38.33 -15.72
N GLN A 39 7.44 39.23 -15.44
CA GLN A 39 7.49 40.13 -14.29
C GLN A 39 6.61 39.62 -13.14
N TYR A 40 6.78 38.36 -12.73
CA TYR A 40 6.39 37.98 -11.37
C TYR A 40 7.00 39.00 -10.42
N ASN A 41 6.17 39.70 -9.64
CA ASN A 41 6.68 40.64 -8.65
C ASN A 41 7.62 39.84 -7.73
N PRO A 42 8.95 40.09 -7.77
CA PRO A 42 9.91 39.29 -7.01
C PRO A 42 9.62 39.33 -5.51
N GLU A 43 8.93 40.37 -5.04
CA GLU A 43 8.45 40.47 -3.66
C GLU A 43 7.37 39.43 -3.34
N ILE A 44 6.45 39.14 -4.27
CA ILE A 44 5.41 38.11 -4.08
C ILE A 44 6.04 36.72 -4.09
N VAL A 45 6.97 36.46 -5.02
CA VAL A 45 7.68 35.17 -5.10
C VAL A 45 8.48 34.93 -3.83
N LYS A 46 9.22 35.95 -3.39
CA LYS A 46 9.99 35.91 -2.15
C LYS A 46 9.08 35.72 -0.93
N ALA A 47 7.98 36.46 -0.83
CA ALA A 47 7.04 36.34 0.28
C ALA A 47 6.39 34.95 0.34
N THR A 48 6.01 34.38 -0.81
CA THR A 48 5.46 33.02 -0.89
C THR A 48 6.48 31.98 -0.45
N LYS A 49 7.75 32.10 -0.90
CA LYS A 49 8.84 31.20 -0.48
C LYS A 49 9.12 31.31 1.02
N GLU A 50 9.16 32.53 1.55
CA GLU A 50 9.36 32.81 2.97
C GLU A 50 8.21 32.29 3.86
N ALA A 51 6.98 32.24 3.33
CA ALA A 51 5.82 31.70 4.03
C ALA A 51 5.73 30.16 3.96
N ALA A 52 6.04 29.56 2.80
CA ALA A 52 5.89 28.11 2.58
C ALA A 52 6.98 27.29 3.27
N LEU A 53 8.24 27.74 3.21
CA LEU A 53 9.37 26.96 3.72
C LEU A 53 9.24 26.60 5.21
N PRO A 54 8.91 27.53 6.14
CA PRO A 54 8.76 27.18 7.56
C PRO A 54 7.61 26.19 7.82
N ALA A 55 6.50 26.30 7.09
CA ALA A 55 5.37 25.40 7.24
C ALA A 55 5.72 23.97 6.79
N LEU A 56 6.41 23.85 5.65
CA LEU A 56 6.87 22.56 5.13
C LEU A 56 7.95 21.93 6.02
N LEU A 57 8.85 22.73 6.61
CA LEU A 57 9.83 22.24 7.59
C LEU A 57 9.18 21.67 8.85
N GLN A 58 8.07 22.26 9.32
CA GLN A 58 7.32 21.70 10.45
C GLN A 58 6.56 20.43 10.07
N GLN A 59 6.18 20.31 8.80
CA GLN A 59 5.45 19.17 8.29
C GLN A 59 6.36 17.96 8.04
N GLU A 60 7.63 18.18 7.70
CA GLU A 60 8.67 17.14 7.53
C GLU A 60 8.69 16.13 8.68
N ALA A 61 8.69 16.60 9.93
CA ALA A 61 8.71 15.72 11.09
C ALA A 61 7.48 14.80 11.19
N LYS A 62 6.29 15.34 10.90
CA LYS A 62 5.03 14.59 10.96
C LYS A 62 4.93 13.58 9.81
N ASP A 63 5.31 14.00 8.61
CA ASP A 63 5.29 13.12 7.45
C ASP A 63 6.30 11.97 7.62
N ASN A 64 7.48 12.24 8.18
CA ASN A 64 8.49 11.22 8.48
C ASN A 64 8.04 10.27 9.61
N GLU A 65 7.28 10.75 10.59
CA GLU A 65 6.65 9.88 11.61
C GLU A 65 5.63 8.92 10.96
N ILE A 66 4.80 9.43 10.05
CA ILE A 66 3.86 8.61 9.28
C ILE A 66 4.61 7.62 8.38
N ALA A 67 5.71 8.06 7.75
CA ALA A 67 6.55 7.21 6.93
C ALA A 67 7.14 6.05 7.76
N ALA A 68 7.65 6.33 8.97
CA ALA A 68 8.19 5.32 9.86
C ALA A 68 7.14 4.27 10.26
N GLN A 69 5.91 4.69 10.59
CA GLN A 69 4.79 3.78 10.90
C GLN A 69 4.41 2.86 9.73
N LYS A 70 4.65 3.31 8.49
CA LYS A 70 4.31 2.57 7.26
C LYS A 70 5.51 1.88 6.60
N GLY A 71 6.70 1.95 7.20
CA GLY A 71 7.93 1.40 6.60
C GLY A 71 8.38 2.12 5.32
N LEU A 72 8.01 3.38 5.14
CA LEU A 72 8.40 4.23 4.01
C LEU A 72 9.67 5.02 4.33
N LYS A 73 10.36 5.51 3.29
CA LYS A 73 11.60 6.27 3.44
C LYS A 73 11.31 7.68 3.97
N PRO A 74 12.13 8.21 4.89
CA PRO A 74 12.05 9.60 5.27
C PRO A 74 12.55 10.50 4.14
N TYR A 75 12.07 11.74 4.12
CA TYR A 75 12.61 12.79 3.28
C TYR A 75 13.21 13.92 4.12
N THR A 76 14.15 14.65 3.53
CA THR A 76 14.67 15.91 4.07
C THR A 76 14.27 17.04 3.13
N LEU A 77 13.52 18.02 3.63
CA LEU A 77 13.21 19.22 2.84
C LEU A 77 14.51 20.03 2.68
N LEU A 78 14.86 20.42 1.45
CA LEU A 78 16.06 21.21 1.19
C LEU A 78 15.70 22.66 0.90
N ASN A 79 14.73 22.88 0.02
CA ASN A 79 14.37 24.23 -0.40
C ASN A 79 12.97 24.28 -1.03
N VAL A 80 12.41 25.48 -1.14
CA VAL A 80 11.27 25.79 -2.00
C VAL A 80 11.77 26.70 -3.11
N GLU A 81 11.56 26.32 -4.36
CA GLU A 81 12.07 27.06 -5.52
C GLU A 81 10.91 27.51 -6.41
N PHE A 82 11.14 28.61 -7.13
CA PHE A 82 10.17 29.14 -8.08
C PHE A 82 10.62 28.80 -9.49
N ASN A 83 9.69 28.34 -10.32
CA ASN A 83 9.98 28.06 -11.71
C ASN A 83 9.69 29.28 -12.59
N GLU A 84 10.76 29.86 -13.11
CA GLU A 84 10.72 31.01 -14.02
C GLU A 84 10.30 30.60 -15.44
N GLY A 85 10.39 29.30 -15.75
CA GLY A 85 10.00 28.69 -17.04
C GLY A 85 10.64 29.36 -18.27
N ALA A 86 11.84 29.91 -18.08
CA ALA A 86 12.63 30.54 -19.12
C ALA A 86 13.32 29.53 -20.06
N ASP A 87 13.31 28.24 -19.71
CA ASP A 87 13.90 27.17 -20.51
C ASP A 87 12.83 26.31 -21.22
N GLU A 88 13.22 25.70 -22.34
CA GLU A 88 12.32 24.91 -23.19
C GLU A 88 11.71 23.68 -22.49
N LYS A 89 12.35 23.17 -21.42
CA LYS A 89 11.91 21.96 -20.71
C LYS A 89 10.90 22.29 -19.61
N THR A 90 10.96 23.48 -19.02
CA THR A 90 10.12 23.91 -17.90
C THR A 90 9.13 25.01 -18.27
N GLY A 91 9.07 25.43 -19.54
CA GLY A 91 8.16 26.49 -20.02
C GLY A 91 6.66 26.23 -19.78
N GLY A 92 6.23 24.98 -19.56
CA GLY A 92 4.86 24.65 -19.14
C GLY A 92 4.56 24.91 -17.66
N TYR A 93 5.61 25.09 -16.86
CA TYR A 93 5.54 25.31 -15.42
C TYR A 93 5.94 26.75 -15.04
N ILE A 94 5.82 27.73 -15.95
CA ILE A 94 6.07 29.15 -15.65
C ILE A 94 5.17 29.59 -14.48
N GLY A 95 5.77 30.12 -13.42
CA GLY A 95 5.02 30.71 -12.31
C GLY A 95 4.66 29.76 -11.17
N TRP A 96 5.05 28.49 -11.29
CA TRP A 96 4.78 27.47 -10.30
C TRP A 96 5.95 27.35 -9.34
N TYR A 97 5.67 27.12 -8.07
CA TYR A 97 6.70 26.78 -7.10
C TYR A 97 6.79 25.26 -6.95
N TYR A 98 7.99 24.77 -6.66
CA TYR A 98 8.28 23.36 -6.42
C TYR A 98 9.18 23.22 -5.21
N VAL A 99 9.07 22.09 -4.52
CA VAL A 99 9.93 21.73 -3.40
C VAL A 99 11.12 20.92 -3.91
N THR A 100 12.28 21.13 -3.31
CA THR A 100 13.46 20.29 -3.49
C THR A 100 13.69 19.50 -2.22
N LEU A 101 13.77 18.18 -2.35
CA LEU A 101 13.82 17.22 -1.24
C LEU A 101 15.00 16.28 -1.46
N ALA A 102 15.52 15.71 -0.37
CA ALA A 102 16.38 14.53 -0.44
C ALA A 102 15.64 13.32 0.12
N VAL A 103 15.58 12.23 -0.64
CA VAL A 103 15.06 10.94 -0.21
C VAL A 103 16.17 9.92 -0.42
N ASP A 104 16.62 9.26 0.65
CA ASP A 104 17.71 8.27 0.57
C ASP A 104 18.98 8.84 -0.10
N GLY A 105 19.33 10.08 0.26
CA GLY A 105 20.47 10.82 -0.31
C GLY A 105 20.31 11.28 -1.76
N LYS A 106 19.19 10.96 -2.43
CA LYS A 106 18.89 11.42 -3.79
C LYS A 106 18.03 12.67 -3.77
N ILE A 107 18.44 13.67 -4.53
CA ILE A 107 17.71 14.93 -4.64
C ILE A 107 16.60 14.79 -5.69
N CYS A 108 15.37 15.08 -5.28
CA CYS A 108 14.19 15.12 -6.14
C CYS A 108 13.45 16.46 -6.01
N THR A 109 12.58 16.73 -6.97
CA THR A 109 11.81 17.96 -7.07
C THR A 109 10.34 17.63 -7.30
N HIS A 110 9.45 18.28 -6.57
CA HIS A 110 8.01 18.04 -6.69
C HIS A 110 7.21 19.33 -6.67
N LEU A 111 6.16 19.41 -7.48
CA LEU A 111 5.13 20.43 -7.29
C LEU A 111 4.37 20.11 -6.00
N GLU A 112 4.12 21.12 -5.16
CA GLU A 112 3.56 20.92 -3.81
C GLU A 112 2.19 20.22 -3.82
N THR A 113 1.42 20.36 -4.90
CA THR A 113 0.10 19.73 -5.04
C THR A 113 -0.08 19.07 -6.40
N GLY A 114 -0.93 18.05 -6.44
CA GLY A 114 -1.36 17.41 -7.68
C GLY A 114 -2.12 18.39 -8.58
N LEU A 115 -2.92 19.27 -7.96
CA LEU A 115 -3.62 20.34 -8.65
C LEU A 115 -2.68 21.28 -9.42
N ASN A 116 -1.54 21.68 -8.84
CA ASN A 116 -0.56 22.54 -9.52
C ASN A 116 -0.02 21.90 -10.81
N HIS A 117 0.18 20.59 -10.80
CA HIS A 117 0.58 19.84 -11.98
C HIS A 117 -0.56 19.62 -12.98
N ASP A 118 -1.77 19.39 -12.51
CA ASP A 118 -2.93 19.24 -13.39
C ASP A 118 -3.26 20.55 -14.10
N ILE A 119 -3.06 21.70 -13.42
CA ILE A 119 -3.13 23.03 -14.05
C ILE A 119 -1.99 23.21 -15.06
N ALA A 120 -0.74 22.88 -14.71
CA ALA A 120 0.39 23.00 -15.62
C ALA A 120 0.27 22.09 -16.86
N SER A 121 -0.38 20.93 -16.73
CA SER A 121 -0.64 20.01 -17.84
C SER A 121 -1.93 20.32 -18.61
N GLY A 122 -2.67 21.37 -18.21
CA GLY A 122 -3.91 21.82 -18.86
C GLY A 122 -5.09 20.87 -18.65
N LYS A 123 -5.07 20.04 -17.59
CA LYS A 123 -6.06 18.99 -17.28
C LYS A 123 -7.00 19.36 -16.12
N VAL A 124 -7.23 20.66 -15.90
CA VAL A 124 -8.05 21.14 -14.77
C VAL A 124 -9.50 20.71 -14.95
N SER A 125 -10.06 20.03 -13.94
CA SER A 125 -11.50 19.78 -13.84
C SER A 125 -12.23 21.09 -13.52
N ASP A 126 -13.36 21.35 -14.19
CA ASP A 126 -14.22 22.52 -13.92
C ASP A 126 -14.88 22.47 -12.51
N THR A 127 -14.81 21.32 -11.84
CA THR A 127 -15.28 21.12 -10.46
C THR A 127 -14.21 20.37 -9.66
N PRO A 128 -13.23 21.09 -9.07
CA PRO A 128 -12.20 20.45 -8.26
C PRO A 128 -12.81 19.89 -6.98
N THR A 129 -12.64 18.60 -6.78
CA THR A 129 -12.98 17.87 -5.57
C THR A 129 -11.80 17.87 -4.60
N ARG A 130 -12.04 17.59 -3.31
CA ARG A 130 -10.97 17.46 -2.31
C ARG A 130 -9.92 16.40 -2.72
N ALA A 131 -10.30 15.38 -3.48
CA ALA A 131 -9.39 14.35 -3.98
C ALA A 131 -8.37 14.91 -4.99
N ASP A 132 -8.73 15.96 -5.75
CA ASP A 132 -7.83 16.60 -6.73
C ASP A 132 -6.68 17.40 -6.07
N TYR A 133 -6.78 17.62 -4.76
CA TYR A 133 -5.70 18.20 -3.95
C TYR A 133 -4.71 17.14 -3.43
N TYR A 134 -5.04 15.85 -3.55
CA TYR A 134 -4.21 14.75 -3.06
C TYR A 134 -3.63 13.95 -4.25
N PRO A 135 -2.35 14.15 -4.62
CA PRO A 135 -1.65 13.40 -5.68
C PRO A 135 -1.60 11.86 -5.50
N ALA A 136 -2.16 11.32 -4.41
CA ALA A 136 -2.13 9.89 -4.07
C ALA A 136 -2.89 9.00 -5.08
N GLY A 137 -3.74 9.56 -5.95
CA GLY A 137 -4.57 8.80 -6.89
C GLY A 137 -3.85 8.27 -8.14
N ALA A 138 -2.64 8.76 -8.45
CA ALA A 138 -1.96 8.41 -9.70
C ALA A 138 -0.88 7.33 -9.55
N LEU A 139 -0.39 7.09 -8.33
CA LEU A 139 0.58 6.04 -8.02
C LEU A 139 -0.12 4.88 -7.31
N LYS A 140 0.27 3.64 -7.63
CA LYS A 140 -0.20 2.47 -6.87
C LYS A 140 0.46 2.47 -5.50
N GLU A 141 -0.21 1.93 -4.50
CA GLU A 141 0.32 1.86 -3.13
C GLU A 141 1.69 1.15 -3.06
N ALA A 142 1.92 0.15 -3.90
CA ALA A 142 3.19 -0.56 -4.01
C ALA A 142 4.34 0.27 -4.63
N ASP A 143 4.03 1.37 -5.32
CA ASP A 143 5.02 2.22 -5.99
C ASP A 143 5.43 3.43 -5.12
N VAL A 144 4.77 3.64 -3.98
CA VAL A 144 5.04 4.72 -3.03
C VAL A 144 6.23 4.35 -2.15
N ASP A 145 7.24 5.22 -2.09
CA ASP A 145 8.42 5.00 -1.23
C ASP A 145 8.69 6.14 -0.24
N TYR A 146 8.00 7.28 -0.30
CA TYR A 146 8.00 8.31 0.75
C TYR A 146 6.68 9.10 0.76
N VAL A 147 6.42 9.87 1.82
CA VAL A 147 5.21 10.69 1.98
C VAL A 147 5.59 12.15 2.11
N LEU A 148 4.91 13.05 1.40
CA LEU A 148 5.00 14.51 1.56
C LEU A 148 3.59 15.08 1.64
N ASN A 149 3.30 15.91 2.64
CA ASN A 149 1.98 16.50 2.88
C ASN A 149 0.85 15.46 2.95
N ASN A 150 1.11 14.30 3.57
CA ASN A 150 0.21 13.13 3.61
C ASN A 150 -0.11 12.52 2.23
N VAL A 151 0.73 12.76 1.22
CA VAL A 151 0.60 12.17 -0.11
C VAL A 151 1.78 11.25 -0.38
N GLY A 152 1.49 10.04 -0.85
CA GLY A 152 2.51 9.10 -1.28
C GLY A 152 3.17 9.53 -2.59
N PHE A 153 4.48 9.54 -2.60
CA PHE A 153 5.31 9.80 -3.78
C PHE A 153 6.28 8.64 -4.00
N SER A 154 6.85 8.62 -5.20
CA SER A 154 7.89 7.66 -5.58
C SER A 154 9.13 8.42 -6.03
N SER A 155 10.28 8.16 -5.41
CA SER A 155 11.58 8.74 -5.80
C SER A 155 12.02 8.32 -7.21
N ALA A 156 11.43 7.25 -7.75
CA ALA A 156 11.66 6.77 -9.12
C ALA A 156 10.66 7.33 -10.15
N SER A 157 9.57 7.95 -9.70
CA SER A 157 8.56 8.52 -10.59
C SER A 157 8.94 9.92 -11.02
N THR A 158 8.77 10.20 -12.31
CA THR A 158 8.87 11.56 -12.85
C THR A 158 7.53 12.32 -12.76
N LEU A 159 6.48 11.67 -12.27
CA LEU A 159 5.16 12.27 -12.10
C LEU A 159 5.26 13.40 -11.07
N TYR A 160 4.68 14.57 -11.39
CA TYR A 160 4.73 15.77 -10.54
C TYR A 160 6.14 16.35 -10.34
N THR A 161 7.15 15.89 -11.10
CA THR A 161 8.53 16.40 -11.00
C THR A 161 8.83 17.51 -11.99
N VAL A 162 9.64 18.48 -11.56
CA VAL A 162 10.17 19.54 -12.41
C VAL A 162 11.65 19.26 -12.66
N PRO A 163 12.16 19.25 -13.90
CA PRO A 163 13.58 19.04 -14.17
C PRO A 163 14.48 19.92 -13.30
N LEU A 164 15.35 19.29 -12.52
CA LEU A 164 16.25 19.99 -11.61
C LEU A 164 17.37 20.68 -12.40
N ARG A 165 17.40 22.02 -12.36
CA ARG A 165 18.46 22.84 -12.95
C ARG A 165 19.77 22.69 -12.17
N ASP A 166 20.91 22.84 -12.85
CA ASP A 166 22.22 22.65 -12.24
C ASP A 166 22.50 23.66 -11.10
N ASP A 167 22.06 24.91 -11.24
CA ASP A 167 22.20 25.95 -10.20
C ASP A 167 21.39 25.63 -8.94
N VAL A 168 20.22 25.02 -9.10
CA VAL A 168 19.35 24.59 -7.99
C VAL A 168 19.92 23.35 -7.33
N ARG A 169 20.47 22.42 -8.13
CA ARG A 169 21.12 21.21 -7.65
C ARG A 169 22.30 21.53 -6.73
N GLU A 170 23.19 22.42 -7.16
CA GLU A 170 24.37 22.79 -6.35
C GLU A 170 23.96 23.37 -4.99
N ARG A 171 22.93 24.24 -4.97
CA ARG A 171 22.37 24.77 -3.72
C ARG A 171 21.75 23.67 -2.85
N ALA A 172 21.01 22.75 -3.46
CA ALA A 172 20.36 21.65 -2.76
C ALA A 172 21.39 20.68 -2.15
N GLU A 173 22.45 20.33 -2.89
CA GLU A 173 23.58 19.52 -2.40
C GLU A 173 24.28 20.19 -1.22
N LYS A 174 24.51 21.52 -1.31
CA LYS A 174 25.08 22.29 -0.22
C LYS A 174 24.18 22.27 1.03
N THR A 175 22.88 22.55 0.87
CA THR A 175 21.92 22.50 1.99
C THR A 175 21.83 21.10 2.59
N LEU A 176 21.85 20.06 1.77
CA LEU A 176 21.85 18.67 2.23
C LEU A 176 23.10 18.40 3.07
N ALA A 177 24.28 18.83 2.63
CA ALA A 177 25.51 18.67 3.40
C ALA A 177 25.47 19.45 4.74
N GLU A 178 24.96 20.69 4.73
CA GLU A 178 24.79 21.48 5.96
C GLU A 178 23.80 20.83 6.92
N ARG A 179 22.69 20.27 6.42
CA ARG A 179 21.69 19.57 7.24
C ARG A 179 22.19 18.25 7.78
N SER A 180 22.90 17.47 6.97
CA SER A 180 23.54 16.23 7.42
C SER A 180 24.63 16.50 8.47
N ALA A 181 25.34 17.63 8.38
CA ALA A 181 26.33 18.03 9.37
C ALA A 181 25.72 18.64 10.66
N ALA A 182 24.53 19.24 10.55
CA ALA A 182 23.81 19.86 11.67
C ALA A 182 22.85 18.90 12.39
N ALA A 183 22.43 17.83 11.72
CA ALA A 183 21.83 16.69 12.39
C ALA A 183 22.86 16.15 13.39
N PRO A 184 22.52 15.95 14.67
CA PRO A 184 23.42 15.19 15.52
C PRO A 184 23.65 13.86 14.80
N GLU A 185 24.90 13.52 14.52
CA GLU A 185 25.23 12.11 14.33
C GLU A 185 24.69 11.45 15.59
N GLN A 186 23.58 10.73 15.47
CA GLN A 186 23.21 9.76 16.47
C GLN A 186 24.37 8.79 16.44
N GLY A 187 25.37 9.05 17.28
CA GLY A 187 26.50 8.17 17.43
C GLY A 187 25.96 6.78 17.64
N ASP A 188 26.64 5.78 17.11
CA ASP A 188 26.17 4.41 17.21
C ASP A 188 25.78 4.13 18.68
N ILE A 189 24.63 3.51 18.90
CA ILE A 189 24.12 3.16 20.23
C ILE A 189 23.80 1.68 20.26
N PHE A 190 23.71 1.12 21.47
CA PHE A 190 23.09 -0.16 21.70
C PHE A 190 22.02 -0.04 22.77
N ALA A 191 20.99 -0.86 22.64
CA ALA A 191 19.90 -0.97 23.59
C ALA A 191 19.76 -2.43 24.05
N ILE A 192 19.45 -2.62 25.32
CA ILE A 192 19.20 -3.94 25.91
C ILE A 192 17.73 -4.05 26.26
N TYR A 193 17.12 -5.13 25.77
CA TYR A 193 15.74 -5.50 25.97
C TYR A 193 15.67 -6.78 26.77
N GLN A 194 14.92 -6.77 27.87
CA GLN A 194 14.72 -7.94 28.71
C GLN A 194 13.27 -8.39 28.68
N ILE A 195 13.08 -9.69 28.66
CA ILE A 195 11.74 -10.26 28.61
C ILE A 195 10.96 -9.98 29.89
N LYS A 196 9.70 -9.58 29.75
CA LYS A 196 8.82 -9.24 30.90
C LYS A 196 8.70 -10.41 31.86
N GLY A 197 8.48 -10.09 33.15
CA GLY A 197 8.33 -11.04 34.27
C GLY A 197 6.95 -11.69 34.45
N GLY A 198 5.94 -11.33 33.64
CA GLY A 198 4.55 -11.79 33.77
C GLY A 198 4.24 -13.23 33.32
N PRO A 199 3.07 -13.80 33.66
CA PRO A 199 2.73 -15.18 33.28
C PRO A 199 2.64 -15.38 31.75
N GLU A 200 2.23 -14.34 31.01
CA GLU A 200 2.15 -14.30 29.54
C GLU A 200 3.46 -14.61 28.79
N THR A 201 4.62 -14.39 29.41
CA THR A 201 5.93 -14.63 28.76
C THR A 201 6.65 -15.86 29.31
N ARG A 202 5.98 -16.69 30.13
CA ARG A 202 6.59 -17.85 30.78
C ARG A 202 7.20 -18.84 29.79
N ASP A 203 6.51 -19.11 28.68
CA ASP A 203 6.94 -20.07 27.64
C ASP A 203 8.05 -19.50 26.74
N TYR A 204 8.44 -18.24 26.96
CA TYR A 204 9.49 -17.58 26.20
C TYR A 204 10.80 -17.43 26.98
N ARG A 205 10.78 -17.62 28.31
CA ARG A 205 11.94 -17.33 29.16
C ARG A 205 12.95 -18.45 29.15
N PHE A 206 14.21 -18.08 28.93
CA PHE A 206 15.35 -18.99 28.91
C PHE A 206 15.25 -20.08 27.83
N GLU A 207 14.42 -19.84 26.81
CA GLU A 207 14.25 -20.76 25.69
C GLU A 207 15.19 -20.38 24.54
N ALA A 208 15.77 -21.39 23.89
CA ALA A 208 16.57 -21.17 22.69
C ALA A 208 15.68 -20.65 21.56
N TYR A 209 16.25 -19.85 20.65
CA TYR A 209 15.45 -19.26 19.58
C TYR A 209 14.82 -20.32 18.67
N GLU A 210 15.55 -21.41 18.38
CA GLU A 210 15.04 -22.55 17.61
C GLU A 210 13.82 -23.21 18.29
N SER A 211 13.85 -23.36 19.62
CA SER A 211 12.74 -23.95 20.38
C SER A 211 11.49 -23.08 20.35
N LEU A 212 11.64 -21.74 20.33
CA LEU A 212 10.51 -20.83 20.11
C LEU A 212 9.87 -21.08 18.75
N GLN A 213 10.69 -21.21 17.70
CA GLN A 213 10.19 -21.46 16.34
C GLN A 213 9.47 -22.80 16.23
N GLU A 214 10.01 -23.87 16.83
CA GLU A 214 9.37 -25.19 16.86
C GLU A 214 8.02 -25.18 17.59
N ALA A 215 7.90 -24.38 18.66
CA ALA A 215 6.65 -24.16 19.37
C ALA A 215 5.66 -23.26 18.62
N GLY A 216 6.03 -22.74 17.44
CA GLY A 216 5.23 -21.78 16.67
C GLY A 216 5.18 -20.38 17.31
N LEU A 217 6.07 -20.10 18.26
CA LEU A 217 6.22 -18.81 18.90
C LEU A 217 7.23 -17.97 18.12
N ALA A 218 7.11 -16.65 18.21
CA ALA A 218 8.07 -15.73 17.62
C ALA A 218 8.43 -14.63 18.60
N VAL A 219 9.57 -14.02 18.37
CA VAL A 219 10.04 -12.89 19.18
C VAL A 219 9.17 -11.67 18.88
N ASP A 220 8.29 -11.32 19.81
CA ASP A 220 7.44 -10.14 19.75
C ASP A 220 7.98 -9.02 20.64
N ARG A 221 8.23 -7.85 20.07
CA ARG A 221 8.70 -6.64 20.75
C ARG A 221 7.88 -6.27 21.99
N GLN A 222 6.58 -6.53 21.98
CA GLN A 222 5.66 -6.18 23.08
C GLN A 222 5.95 -6.98 24.37
N ASN A 223 6.61 -8.13 24.25
CA ASN A 223 6.97 -8.99 25.38
C ASN A 223 8.23 -8.51 26.14
N TYR A 224 8.87 -7.44 25.67
CA TYR A 224 10.17 -6.97 26.18
C TYR A 224 10.10 -5.54 26.71
N ASP A 225 10.82 -5.30 27.79
CA ASP A 225 11.06 -3.96 28.35
C ASP A 225 12.43 -3.44 27.90
N LEU A 226 12.48 -2.16 27.50
CA LEU A 226 13.76 -1.46 27.31
C LEU A 226 14.37 -1.19 28.68
N VAL A 227 15.49 -1.83 29.00
CA VAL A 227 16.12 -1.69 30.32
C VAL A 227 17.37 -0.81 30.30
N TYR A 228 18.00 -0.64 29.14
CA TYR A 228 19.24 0.12 29.05
C TYR A 228 19.52 0.61 27.62
N THR A 229 20.11 1.80 27.51
CA THR A 229 20.58 2.38 26.25
C THR A 229 21.90 3.09 26.50
N ALA A 230 22.92 2.84 25.67
CA ALA A 230 24.20 3.53 25.77
C ALA A 230 24.90 3.67 24.41
N PRO A 231 25.90 4.58 24.30
CA PRO A 231 26.74 4.68 23.11
C PRO A 231 27.50 3.37 22.83
N LEU A 232 27.55 3.01 21.56
CA LEU A 232 28.27 1.87 21.01
C LEU A 232 29.57 2.38 20.37
N ASP A 233 30.70 2.04 20.98
CA ASP A 233 32.01 2.25 20.33
C ASP A 233 32.14 1.29 19.13
N GLY A 234 32.69 1.77 18.01
CA GLY A 234 32.72 1.04 16.73
C GLY A 234 33.47 -0.30 16.77
N LYS A 235 34.30 -0.53 17.81
CA LYS A 235 35.02 -1.79 18.07
C LYS A 235 34.26 -2.77 18.97
N THR A 236 33.20 -2.32 19.62
CA THR A 236 32.44 -3.12 20.58
C THR A 236 31.66 -4.20 19.84
N THR A 237 31.86 -5.45 20.25
CA THR A 237 31.11 -6.61 19.74
C THR A 237 29.96 -7.00 20.67
N LEU A 238 29.02 -7.81 20.17
CA LEU A 238 27.95 -8.37 21.02
C LEU A 238 28.50 -9.15 22.22
N GLU A 239 29.63 -9.85 22.03
CA GLU A 239 30.32 -10.57 23.11
C GLU A 239 30.95 -9.64 24.16
N ASP A 240 31.44 -8.46 23.74
CA ASP A 240 31.94 -7.46 24.68
C ASP A 240 30.80 -6.86 25.52
N ILE A 241 29.63 -6.64 24.91
CA ILE A 241 28.41 -6.24 25.61
C ILE A 241 28.03 -7.35 26.61
N TYR A 242 27.91 -8.60 26.15
CA TYR A 242 27.60 -9.73 27.02
C TYR A 242 28.53 -9.83 28.22
N ARG A 243 29.85 -9.72 27.99
CA ARG A 243 30.85 -9.75 29.05
C ARG A 243 30.67 -8.58 30.03
N THR A 244 30.45 -7.38 29.53
CA THR A 244 30.31 -6.16 30.37
C THR A 244 29.11 -6.26 31.30
N PHE A 245 27.93 -6.63 30.80
CA PHE A 245 26.72 -6.69 31.63
C PHE A 245 26.66 -7.88 32.61
N ASN A 246 27.55 -8.86 32.42
CA ASN A 246 27.68 -10.04 33.28
C ASN A 246 28.85 -9.99 34.27
N LEU A 247 29.98 -9.37 33.92
CA LEU A 247 31.17 -9.30 34.77
C LEU A 247 31.42 -7.88 35.32
N ASP A 248 31.31 -6.87 34.46
CA ASP A 248 31.70 -5.48 34.74
C ASP A 248 30.49 -4.54 34.64
N ARG A 249 29.40 -4.91 35.33
CA ARG A 249 28.08 -4.29 35.18
C ARG A 249 28.12 -2.78 35.46
N PRO A 250 27.60 -1.94 34.55
CA PRO A 250 27.46 -0.50 34.78
C PRO A 250 26.61 -0.17 36.01
N ALA A 251 26.95 0.90 36.73
CA ALA A 251 26.27 1.28 37.97
C ALA A 251 24.81 1.75 37.77
N ASP A 252 24.50 2.24 36.57
CA ASP A 252 23.19 2.71 36.12
C ASP A 252 22.35 1.62 35.44
N PHE A 253 22.89 0.41 35.27
CA PHE A 253 22.15 -0.72 34.73
C PHE A 253 21.26 -1.37 35.80
N THR A 254 19.94 -1.26 35.63
CA THR A 254 18.94 -1.78 36.58
C THR A 254 18.34 -3.13 36.19
N GLY A 255 18.74 -3.69 35.04
CA GLY A 255 18.28 -4.99 34.56
C GLY A 255 18.96 -6.18 35.24
N HIS A 256 18.53 -7.40 34.88
CA HIS A 256 19.22 -8.62 35.28
C HIS A 256 20.43 -8.93 34.40
N SER A 257 21.23 -9.94 34.78
CA SER A 257 22.32 -10.45 33.95
C SER A 257 21.83 -10.78 32.54
N LEU A 258 22.65 -10.46 31.53
CA LEU A 258 22.30 -10.74 30.14
C LEU A 258 22.29 -12.26 29.94
N SER A 259 21.16 -12.80 29.51
CA SER A 259 20.87 -14.23 29.50
C SER A 259 20.04 -14.65 28.30
N VAL A 260 19.85 -15.97 28.14
CA VAL A 260 18.99 -16.52 27.08
C VAL A 260 17.62 -15.87 27.15
N SER A 261 17.10 -15.46 25.99
CA SER A 261 15.86 -14.70 25.84
C SER A 261 15.95 -13.20 26.04
N ASP A 262 17.13 -12.63 26.23
CA ASP A 262 17.33 -11.19 26.13
C ASP A 262 17.65 -10.77 24.68
N ILE A 263 17.43 -9.49 24.36
CA ILE A 263 17.70 -8.94 23.02
C ILE A 263 18.62 -7.73 23.14
N VAL A 264 19.65 -7.71 22.30
CA VAL A 264 20.52 -6.56 22.11
C VAL A 264 20.22 -5.96 20.74
N VAL A 265 19.81 -4.68 20.72
CA VAL A 265 19.65 -3.93 19.48
C VAL A 265 20.86 -3.04 19.30
N LEU A 266 21.51 -3.16 18.14
CA LEU A 266 22.60 -2.29 17.73
C LEU A 266 22.06 -1.29 16.71
N THR A 267 22.25 0.01 16.97
CA THR A 267 21.95 1.07 16.02
C THR A 267 23.28 1.64 15.52
N ARG A 268 23.64 1.34 14.27
CA ARG A 268 24.87 1.82 13.64
C ARG A 268 24.54 2.68 12.43
N SER A 269 24.98 3.94 12.42
CA SER A 269 24.76 4.87 11.30
C SER A 269 23.29 4.92 10.82
N GLY A 270 22.35 4.89 11.77
CA GLY A 270 20.91 4.90 11.50
C GLY A 270 20.28 3.54 11.10
N LYS A 271 21.06 2.46 11.01
CA LYS A 271 20.57 1.11 10.77
C LYS A 271 20.44 0.35 12.10
N GLU A 272 19.28 -0.23 12.36
CA GLU A 272 19.01 -1.05 13.55
C GLU A 272 19.10 -2.55 13.24
N GLU A 273 19.77 -3.31 14.10
CA GLU A 273 19.89 -4.76 14.02
C GLU A 273 19.61 -5.37 15.40
N ALA A 274 18.61 -6.25 15.49
CA ALA A 274 18.23 -6.93 16.72
C ALA A 274 18.85 -8.31 16.80
N HIS A 275 19.44 -8.63 17.95
CA HIS A 275 20.15 -9.88 18.20
C HIS A 275 19.63 -10.53 19.48
N TYR A 276 19.06 -11.72 19.34
CA TYR A 276 18.62 -12.57 20.44
C TYR A 276 19.81 -13.24 21.10
N CYS A 277 19.93 -13.14 22.42
CA CYS A 277 20.90 -13.87 23.20
C CYS A 277 20.44 -15.33 23.29
N ASP A 278 21.19 -16.24 22.66
CA ASP A 278 20.90 -17.67 22.66
C ASP A 278 21.79 -18.39 23.69
N SER A 279 21.55 -19.69 23.85
CA SER A 279 22.39 -20.63 24.59
C SER A 279 23.86 -20.57 24.17
N PHE A 280 24.12 -20.27 22.89
CA PHE A 280 25.45 -20.03 22.34
C PHE A 280 25.44 -18.81 21.41
N GLY A 281 26.05 -17.71 21.88
CA GLY A 281 26.19 -16.49 21.10
C GLY A 281 24.86 -15.78 20.85
N PHE A 282 24.75 -15.17 19.66
CA PHE A 282 23.64 -14.30 19.30
C PHE A 282 23.04 -14.65 17.94
N THR A 283 21.72 -14.70 17.89
CA THR A 283 20.95 -14.99 16.68
C THR A 283 20.25 -13.72 16.18
N PRO A 284 20.40 -13.32 14.90
CA PRO A 284 19.71 -12.14 14.36
C PRO A 284 18.20 -12.39 14.27
N VAL A 285 17.41 -11.43 14.76
CA VAL A 285 15.94 -11.51 14.83
C VAL A 285 15.29 -10.27 14.18
N PRO A 286 15.31 -10.16 12.84
CA PRO A 286 14.75 -9.00 12.14
C PRO A 286 13.25 -8.81 12.38
N GLU A 287 12.52 -9.89 12.72
CA GLU A 287 11.11 -9.83 13.07
C GLU A 287 10.82 -9.03 14.34
N PHE A 288 11.83 -8.72 15.16
CA PHE A 288 11.67 -7.88 16.35
C PHE A 288 11.18 -6.46 16.01
N PHE A 289 11.41 -6.00 14.77
CA PHE A 289 10.91 -4.71 14.28
C PHE A 289 9.55 -4.82 13.58
N LEU A 290 9.05 -6.04 13.34
CA LEU A 290 7.74 -6.24 12.72
C LEU A 290 6.67 -6.08 13.79
N GLN A 291 5.88 -5.02 13.68
CA GLN A 291 4.74 -4.80 14.55
C GLN A 291 3.67 -5.87 14.25
N ARG A 292 3.64 -6.92 15.06
CA ARG A 292 2.54 -7.89 15.00
C ARG A 292 1.32 -7.27 15.66
N GLU A 293 0.21 -7.25 14.92
CA GLU A 293 -1.09 -6.95 15.50
C GLU A 293 -1.33 -7.94 16.64
N LYS A 294 -1.60 -7.39 17.84
CA LYS A 294 -1.96 -8.19 19.01
C LYS A 294 -3.13 -9.09 18.60
N GLN A 295 -2.97 -10.41 18.72
CA GLN A 295 -4.08 -11.33 18.49
C GLN A 295 -5.16 -11.05 19.54
N LEU A 296 -6.19 -10.32 19.14
CA LEU A 296 -7.33 -9.98 19.98
C LEU A 296 -8.12 -11.25 20.27
N THR A 297 -8.41 -11.48 21.54
CA THR A 297 -9.25 -12.59 21.96
C THR A 297 -10.73 -12.21 21.86
N PRO A 298 -11.64 -13.17 21.61
CA PRO A 298 -13.08 -12.87 21.52
C PRO A 298 -13.67 -12.19 22.76
N ARG A 299 -13.06 -12.43 23.93
CA ARG A 299 -13.46 -11.80 25.20
C ARG A 299 -13.08 -10.33 25.30
N GLU A 300 -12.00 -9.90 24.63
CA GLU A 300 -11.58 -8.49 24.60
C GLU A 300 -12.47 -7.63 23.69
N LEU A 301 -13.16 -8.26 22.72
CA LEU A 301 -14.02 -7.60 21.75
C LEU A 301 -15.50 -7.96 21.94
N LEU A 302 -15.95 -8.10 23.19
CA LEU A 302 -17.36 -8.32 23.48
C LEU A 302 -18.13 -7.01 23.32
N THR A 303 -19.26 -7.08 22.61
CA THR A 303 -20.17 -5.93 22.43
C THR A 303 -21.01 -5.66 23.68
N GLY A 304 -21.01 -6.60 24.62
CA GLY A 304 -21.91 -6.63 25.78
C GLY A 304 -23.32 -7.15 25.46
N GLU A 305 -23.64 -7.37 24.17
CA GLU A 305 -24.90 -7.99 23.75
C GLU A 305 -24.86 -9.50 24.02
N ARG A 306 -26.03 -10.06 24.36
CA ARG A 306 -26.19 -11.50 24.58
C ARG A 306 -27.41 -11.98 23.81
N ILE A 307 -27.24 -13.06 23.07
CA ILE A 307 -28.32 -13.71 22.34
C ILE A 307 -28.70 -15.03 23.00
N GLN A 308 -29.95 -15.43 22.81
CA GLN A 308 -30.49 -16.67 23.35
C GLN A 308 -31.01 -17.55 22.23
N THR A 309 -30.53 -18.78 22.18
CA THR A 309 -31.00 -19.82 21.28
C THR A 309 -31.49 -21.01 22.11
N PRO A 310 -32.26 -21.95 21.53
CA PRO A 310 -32.65 -23.17 22.25
C PRO A 310 -31.46 -24.02 22.72
N ARG A 311 -30.26 -23.78 22.17
CA ARG A 311 -29.02 -24.49 22.50
C ARG A 311 -28.17 -23.77 23.55
N GLY A 312 -28.56 -22.58 23.99
CA GLY A 312 -27.86 -21.82 25.02
C GLY A 312 -27.91 -20.32 24.81
N SER A 313 -27.27 -19.59 25.71
CA SER A 313 -27.13 -18.14 25.60
C SER A 313 -25.68 -17.77 25.34
N PHE A 314 -25.42 -17.01 24.27
CA PHE A 314 -24.08 -16.71 23.77
C PHE A 314 -23.81 -15.20 23.83
N LEU A 315 -22.59 -14.82 24.18
CA LEU A 315 -22.13 -13.43 24.15
C LEU A 315 -21.74 -13.05 22.72
N VAL A 316 -22.10 -11.84 22.31
CA VAL A 316 -21.79 -11.31 20.98
C VAL A 316 -20.41 -10.65 20.99
N THR A 317 -19.60 -10.93 19.95
CA THR A 317 -18.31 -10.29 19.72
C THR A 317 -18.30 -9.54 18.40
N ASP A 318 -17.55 -8.44 18.34
CA ASP A 318 -17.30 -7.68 17.11
C ASP A 318 -16.24 -8.34 16.20
N MET A 319 -15.67 -9.48 16.61
CA MET A 319 -14.77 -10.23 15.73
C MET A 319 -15.49 -10.77 14.50
N SER A 320 -14.82 -10.72 13.35
CA SER A 320 -15.29 -11.36 12.12
C SER A 320 -15.18 -12.88 12.19
N ARG A 321 -15.92 -13.58 11.31
CA ARG A 321 -15.85 -15.03 11.17
C ARG A 321 -14.42 -15.53 10.92
N GLY A 322 -13.68 -14.90 10.01
CA GLY A 322 -12.31 -15.29 9.68
C GLY A 322 -11.34 -15.11 10.86
N GLN A 323 -11.51 -14.04 11.65
CA GLN A 323 -10.70 -13.83 12.86
C GLN A 323 -10.98 -14.89 13.93
N LEU A 324 -12.24 -15.32 14.08
CA LEU A 324 -12.61 -16.40 15.00
C LEU A 324 -12.09 -17.76 14.51
N GLU A 325 -12.19 -18.06 13.21
CA GLU A 325 -11.63 -19.29 12.62
C GLU A 325 -10.10 -19.36 12.79
N ALA A 326 -9.39 -18.23 12.61
CA ALA A 326 -7.96 -18.12 12.89
C ALA A 326 -7.61 -18.35 14.37
N ALA A 327 -8.51 -17.98 15.29
CA ALA A 327 -8.42 -18.27 16.72
C ALA A 327 -8.94 -19.67 17.09
N ALA A 328 -9.11 -20.57 16.12
CA ALA A 328 -9.61 -21.94 16.27
C ALA A 328 -11.07 -22.07 16.76
N TYR A 329 -11.89 -21.04 16.59
CA TYR A 329 -13.35 -21.13 16.78
C TYR A 329 -14.00 -21.51 15.45
N GLY A 330 -14.59 -22.71 15.40
CA GLY A 330 -15.30 -23.21 14.23
C GLY A 330 -16.78 -22.86 14.25
N PHE A 331 -17.41 -22.83 13.07
CA PHE A 331 -18.86 -22.69 12.97
C PHE A 331 -19.58 -23.87 13.63
N HIS A 332 -20.48 -23.59 14.58
CA HIS A 332 -21.23 -24.61 15.30
C HIS A 332 -22.69 -24.69 14.85
N HIS A 333 -23.39 -23.55 14.78
CA HIS A 333 -24.76 -23.45 14.26
C HIS A 333 -25.15 -21.98 14.05
N GLN A 334 -26.26 -21.75 13.36
CA GLN A 334 -26.87 -20.43 13.18
C GLN A 334 -28.03 -20.26 14.18
N SER A 335 -28.31 -19.02 14.59
CA SER A 335 -29.51 -18.68 15.35
C SER A 335 -30.78 -18.94 14.54
N GLU A 336 -31.92 -19.15 15.21
CA GLU A 336 -33.19 -19.47 14.52
C GLU A 336 -33.69 -18.35 13.61
N ASP A 337 -33.38 -17.10 13.97
CA ASP A 337 -33.71 -15.93 13.16
C ASP A 337 -32.73 -15.69 12.00
N GLY A 338 -31.71 -16.55 11.87
CA GLY A 338 -30.70 -16.46 10.82
C GLY A 338 -29.71 -15.31 10.99
N LYS A 339 -29.87 -14.46 12.02
CA LYS A 339 -29.11 -13.20 12.16
C LYS A 339 -27.74 -13.36 12.76
N TYR A 340 -27.45 -14.48 13.43
CA TYR A 340 -26.17 -14.71 14.11
C TYR A 340 -25.60 -16.09 13.81
N LEU A 341 -24.29 -16.17 13.66
CA LEU A 341 -23.52 -17.40 13.61
C LEU A 341 -22.91 -17.65 14.99
N ILE A 342 -23.05 -18.86 15.50
CA ILE A 342 -22.42 -19.29 16.74
C ILE A 342 -21.11 -20.00 16.40
N MET A 343 -20.00 -19.42 16.84
CA MET A 343 -18.64 -19.91 16.64
C MET A 343 -18.12 -20.49 17.96
N GLY A 344 -17.60 -21.72 17.96
CA GLY A 344 -17.14 -22.40 19.16
C GLY A 344 -15.85 -23.17 18.95
N ASN A 345 -15.01 -23.26 19.99
CA ASN A 345 -13.75 -24.02 19.98
C ASN A 345 -13.80 -25.27 20.90
N GLY A 346 -14.99 -25.65 21.36
CA GLY A 346 -15.23 -26.77 22.28
C GLY A 346 -15.20 -26.40 23.77
N THR A 347 -14.61 -25.26 24.15
CA THR A 347 -14.61 -24.77 25.55
C THR A 347 -15.47 -23.51 25.70
N ASP A 348 -15.31 -22.57 24.77
CA ASP A 348 -16.06 -21.32 24.70
C ASP A 348 -16.83 -21.23 23.38
N ALA A 349 -17.90 -20.43 23.38
CA ALA A 349 -18.69 -20.14 22.21
C ALA A 349 -19.20 -18.69 22.21
N PHE A 350 -19.09 -18.03 21.06
CA PHE A 350 -19.46 -16.63 20.85
C PHE A 350 -20.39 -16.50 19.65
N ALA A 351 -21.23 -15.48 19.67
CA ALA A 351 -22.11 -15.11 18.57
C ALA A 351 -21.50 -13.98 17.74
N ILE A 352 -21.59 -14.07 16.42
CA ILE A 352 -21.26 -12.99 15.49
C ILE A 352 -22.46 -12.71 14.57
N PRO A 353 -22.67 -11.47 14.10
CA PRO A 353 -23.69 -11.21 13.10
C PRO A 353 -23.45 -12.07 11.85
N ALA A 354 -24.48 -12.78 11.42
CA ALA A 354 -24.49 -13.42 10.12
C ALA A 354 -24.55 -12.30 9.08
N GLN A 355 -23.40 -11.95 8.50
CA GLN A 355 -23.36 -11.06 7.34
C GLN A 355 -24.34 -11.60 6.30
N GLN A 356 -25.31 -10.78 5.88
CA GLN A 356 -26.02 -11.02 4.63
C GLN A 356 -24.93 -11.18 3.56
N GLU A 357 -24.97 -12.29 2.83
CA GLU A 357 -24.14 -12.45 1.64
C GLU A 357 -24.29 -11.18 0.80
N SER A 358 -23.17 -10.55 0.47
CA SER A 358 -23.20 -9.27 -0.21
C SER A 358 -24.04 -9.41 -1.50
N PRO A 359 -24.85 -8.40 -1.88
CA PRO A 359 -25.51 -8.38 -3.19
C PRO A 359 -24.52 -8.60 -4.35
N ILE A 360 -23.25 -8.30 -4.10
CA ILE A 360 -22.12 -8.50 -5.01
C ILE A 360 -21.86 -10.00 -5.23
N LYS A 361 -21.92 -10.85 -4.19
CA LYS A 361 -21.76 -12.31 -4.32
C LYS A 361 -22.87 -12.98 -5.12
N ALA A 362 -24.11 -12.50 -4.98
CA ALA A 362 -25.23 -12.97 -5.80
C ALA A 362 -25.11 -12.51 -7.26
N ALA A 363 -24.61 -11.29 -7.49
CA ALA A 363 -24.28 -10.80 -8.83
C ALA A 363 -23.15 -11.64 -9.45
N GLU A 364 -22.08 -11.92 -8.70
CA GLU A 364 -20.96 -12.80 -9.08
C GLU A 364 -21.43 -14.18 -9.49
N MET A 365 -22.29 -14.84 -8.72
CA MET A 365 -22.86 -16.13 -9.13
C MET A 365 -23.64 -16.09 -10.45
N THR A 366 -24.14 -14.93 -10.87
CA THR A 366 -24.88 -14.77 -12.14
C THR A 366 -24.02 -14.29 -13.31
N THR A 367 -22.90 -13.62 -13.06
CA THR A 367 -22.04 -13.04 -14.10
C THR A 367 -20.66 -13.69 -14.20
N GLU A 368 -20.13 -14.20 -13.09
CA GLU A 368 -18.78 -14.74 -12.98
C GLU A 368 -18.77 -16.21 -13.41
N GLN A 369 -18.01 -16.50 -14.47
CA GLN A 369 -18.01 -17.83 -15.07
C GLN A 369 -17.15 -18.84 -14.28
N ASN A 370 -16.32 -18.36 -13.34
CA ASN A 370 -15.43 -19.16 -12.54
C ASN A 370 -15.85 -19.17 -11.07
N TYR A 371 -16.52 -20.25 -10.65
CA TYR A 371 -17.00 -20.46 -9.28
C TYR A 371 -15.92 -20.42 -8.19
N ASN A 372 -14.63 -20.54 -8.55
CA ASN A 372 -13.52 -20.42 -7.60
C ASN A 372 -13.13 -18.97 -7.30
N MET A 373 -13.72 -17.98 -7.99
CA MET A 373 -13.45 -16.54 -7.84
C MET A 373 -14.58 -15.81 -7.11
N ILE A 374 -15.56 -16.52 -6.54
CA ILE A 374 -16.64 -15.92 -5.75
C ILE A 374 -16.06 -15.47 -4.40
N ASP A 375 -15.34 -14.36 -4.41
CA ASP A 375 -14.62 -13.78 -3.28
C ASP A 375 -15.18 -12.40 -2.85
N GLY A 376 -16.26 -11.95 -3.49
CA GLY A 376 -16.91 -10.67 -3.21
C GLY A 376 -16.32 -9.49 -4.00
N VAL A 377 -15.46 -9.74 -5.00
CA VAL A 377 -14.99 -8.77 -5.98
C VAL A 377 -15.39 -9.16 -7.43
N LEU A 378 -16.31 -8.41 -8.05
CA LEU A 378 -16.71 -8.58 -9.45
C LEU A 378 -15.52 -8.42 -10.43
N ASN A 379 -14.95 -9.54 -10.89
CA ASN A 379 -13.84 -9.55 -11.85
C ASN A 379 -14.22 -10.30 -13.16
N ASN A 380 -14.73 -9.56 -14.16
CA ASN A 380 -15.16 -10.13 -15.45
C ASN A 380 -14.02 -10.30 -16.48
N ALA A 381 -12.76 -10.44 -16.05
CA ALA A 381 -11.64 -10.53 -16.98
C ALA A 381 -11.57 -11.93 -17.67
N PRO A 382 -11.41 -12.01 -19.00
CA PRO A 382 -11.36 -13.28 -19.72
C PRO A 382 -10.10 -14.07 -19.34
N THR A 383 -10.23 -15.38 -19.18
CA THR A 383 -9.13 -16.25 -18.74
C THR A 383 -8.16 -16.58 -19.90
N MET A 384 -6.91 -16.94 -19.60
CA MET A 384 -5.92 -17.37 -20.63
C MET A 384 -6.46 -18.51 -21.50
N SER A 385 -7.19 -19.46 -20.90
CA SER A 385 -7.80 -20.58 -21.63
C SER A 385 -8.88 -20.14 -22.62
N GLU A 386 -9.59 -19.05 -22.36
CA GLU A 386 -10.62 -18.51 -23.26
C GLU A 386 -9.99 -17.63 -24.35
N LEU A 387 -8.95 -16.87 -24.02
CA LEU A 387 -8.17 -16.13 -25.01
C LEU A 387 -7.48 -17.08 -26.00
N GLU A 388 -6.94 -18.21 -25.52
CA GLU A 388 -6.40 -19.27 -26.37
C GLU A 388 -7.49 -19.93 -27.24
N ALA A 389 -8.68 -20.16 -26.69
CA ALA A 389 -9.81 -20.71 -27.45
C ALA A 389 -10.28 -19.74 -28.55
N LYS A 390 -10.32 -18.43 -28.27
CA LYS A 390 -10.66 -17.37 -29.23
C LYS A 390 -9.60 -17.25 -30.33
N VAL A 391 -8.32 -17.30 -29.99
CA VAL A 391 -7.22 -17.35 -30.99
C VAL A 391 -7.34 -18.60 -31.86
N LYS A 392 -7.67 -19.75 -31.26
CA LYS A 392 -7.85 -21.01 -31.99
C LYS A 392 -9.10 -21.02 -32.87
N ALA A 393 -10.13 -20.24 -32.50
CA ALA A 393 -11.30 -19.96 -33.32
C ALA A 393 -11.04 -18.89 -34.41
N GLY A 394 -9.85 -18.29 -34.45
CA GLY A 394 -9.47 -17.26 -35.41
C GLY A 394 -9.97 -15.86 -35.08
N GLU A 395 -10.44 -15.64 -33.85
CA GLU A 395 -10.89 -14.34 -33.36
C GLU A 395 -9.71 -13.50 -32.87
N GLN A 396 -9.79 -12.17 -33.08
CA GLN A 396 -8.79 -11.25 -32.56
C GLN A 396 -8.97 -11.06 -31.05
N ILE A 397 -7.87 -11.21 -30.31
CA ILE A 397 -7.83 -10.95 -28.88
C ILE A 397 -6.99 -9.71 -28.58
N SER A 398 -7.35 -8.97 -27.52
CA SER A 398 -6.61 -7.80 -27.07
C SER A 398 -5.34 -8.23 -26.32
N LEU A 399 -4.20 -7.60 -26.65
CA LEU A 399 -2.95 -7.77 -25.90
C LEU A 399 -3.09 -7.35 -24.43
N PHE A 400 -4.03 -6.43 -24.14
CA PHE A 400 -4.35 -6.01 -22.79
C PHE A 400 -4.99 -7.16 -21.99
N ASP A 401 -5.94 -7.87 -22.58
CA ASP A 401 -6.63 -9.00 -21.96
C ASP A 401 -5.65 -10.15 -21.69
N VAL A 402 -4.71 -10.40 -22.61
CA VAL A 402 -3.63 -11.39 -22.41
C VAL A 402 -2.72 -10.98 -21.25
N ALA A 403 -2.39 -9.69 -21.15
CA ALA A 403 -1.52 -9.19 -20.09
C ALA A 403 -2.21 -9.23 -18.71
N GLU A 404 -3.50 -8.93 -18.64
CA GLU A 404 -4.29 -9.05 -17.40
C GLU A 404 -4.47 -10.52 -17.00
N ALA A 405 -4.81 -11.40 -17.94
CA ALA A 405 -4.94 -12.82 -17.67
C ALA A 405 -3.61 -13.45 -17.22
N ALA A 406 -2.48 -13.04 -17.82
CA ALA A 406 -1.15 -13.48 -17.41
C ALA A 406 -0.75 -12.95 -16.01
N LYS A 407 -1.10 -11.70 -15.68
CA LYS A 407 -0.90 -11.14 -14.33
C LYS A 407 -1.76 -11.84 -13.29
N ALA A 408 -3.00 -12.16 -13.61
CA ALA A 408 -3.91 -12.91 -12.74
C ALA A 408 -3.40 -14.34 -12.48
N GLU A 409 -2.77 -15.01 -13.46
CA GLU A 409 -2.10 -16.29 -13.21
C GLU A 409 -0.84 -16.14 -12.35
N ALA A 410 -0.05 -15.09 -12.55
CA ALA A 410 1.18 -14.84 -11.81
C ALA A 410 0.93 -14.46 -10.33
N GLN A 411 -0.23 -13.89 -10.01
CA GLN A 411 -0.64 -13.50 -8.65
C GLN A 411 -1.28 -14.64 -7.85
N LYS A 412 -1.50 -15.83 -8.44
CA LYS A 412 -1.99 -16.98 -7.69
C LYS A 412 -0.92 -17.48 -6.71
N PRO A 413 -1.20 -17.57 -5.40
CA PRO A 413 -0.30 -18.27 -4.48
C PRO A 413 -0.17 -19.74 -4.92
N LYS A 414 1.07 -20.27 -4.89
CA LYS A 414 1.31 -21.71 -5.02
C LYS A 414 0.73 -22.41 -3.80
N GLN A 415 -0.55 -22.76 -3.84
CA GLN A 415 -1.11 -23.70 -2.88
C GLN A 415 -0.40 -25.06 -3.05
N PRO A 416 0.02 -25.72 -1.96
CA PRO A 416 0.34 -27.13 -2.01
C PRO A 416 -0.94 -27.88 -2.42
N GLN A 417 -0.88 -28.59 -3.54
CA GLN A 417 -1.93 -29.51 -3.93
C GLN A 417 -2.03 -30.62 -2.87
N SER A 418 -3.00 -30.54 -1.98
CA SER A 418 -3.43 -31.68 -1.17
C SER A 418 -4.04 -32.75 -2.10
N PRO A 419 -3.64 -34.02 -1.98
CA PRO A 419 -4.05 -35.07 -2.91
C PRO A 419 -5.46 -35.57 -2.56
N ALA A 420 -6.49 -35.04 -3.23
CA ALA A 420 -7.80 -35.65 -3.23
C ALA A 420 -8.48 -35.53 -4.60
N GLN A 421 -8.84 -36.70 -5.13
CA GLN A 421 -9.69 -36.93 -6.30
C GLN A 421 -9.06 -36.73 -7.69
N LYS A 422 -8.09 -37.60 -8.02
CA LYS A 422 -8.00 -38.17 -9.37
C LYS A 422 -9.27 -39.02 -9.64
N GLN A 423 -10.39 -38.38 -9.94
CA GLN A 423 -11.39 -39.03 -10.78
C GLN A 423 -10.88 -38.95 -12.21
N LYS A 424 -10.23 -40.02 -12.67
CA LYS A 424 -9.90 -40.21 -14.08
C LYS A 424 -11.19 -40.11 -14.89
N LYS A 425 -11.41 -39.00 -15.58
CA LYS A 425 -12.36 -38.95 -16.70
C LYS A 425 -11.93 -40.04 -17.70
N PRO A 426 -12.81 -40.97 -18.11
CA PRO A 426 -12.45 -41.98 -19.08
C PRO A 426 -12.08 -41.30 -20.40
N SER A 427 -10.98 -41.76 -21.03
CA SER A 427 -10.47 -41.16 -22.27
C SER A 427 -11.52 -41.24 -23.38
N ILE A 428 -11.49 -40.28 -24.30
CA ILE A 428 -12.42 -40.16 -25.45
C ILE A 428 -12.53 -41.48 -26.22
N ARG A 429 -11.46 -42.29 -26.25
CA ARG A 429 -11.43 -43.60 -26.91
C ARG A 429 -12.31 -44.65 -26.21
N ALA A 430 -12.44 -44.59 -24.88
CA ALA A 430 -13.35 -45.46 -24.12
C ALA A 430 -14.82 -45.03 -24.29
N GLN A 431 -15.07 -43.71 -24.35
CA GLN A 431 -16.41 -43.17 -24.59
C GLN A 431 -16.91 -43.46 -26.01
N LEU A 432 -16.03 -43.38 -27.02
CA LEU A 432 -16.37 -43.76 -28.41
C LEU A 432 -16.67 -45.26 -28.56
N LYS A 433 -16.03 -46.11 -27.75
CA LYS A 433 -16.28 -47.56 -27.78
C LYS A 433 -17.62 -47.91 -27.13
N ALA A 434 -17.95 -47.26 -26.01
CA ALA A 434 -19.25 -47.42 -25.34
C ALA A 434 -20.42 -46.92 -26.20
N ALA A 435 -20.27 -45.76 -26.86
CA ALA A 435 -21.30 -45.21 -27.75
C ALA A 435 -21.54 -46.09 -29.00
N LYS A 436 -20.48 -46.74 -29.53
CA LYS A 436 -20.61 -47.70 -30.64
C LYS A 436 -21.29 -49.00 -30.22
N GLU A 437 -21.08 -49.47 -28.99
CA GLU A 437 -21.74 -50.67 -28.45
C GLU A 437 -23.21 -50.41 -28.09
N GLU A 438 -23.58 -49.19 -27.68
CA GLU A 438 -24.97 -48.77 -27.44
C GLU A 438 -25.78 -48.59 -28.74
N GLN A 439 -25.17 -48.07 -29.80
CA GLN A 439 -25.84 -47.91 -31.11
C GLN A 439 -26.13 -49.24 -31.83
N GLN A 440 -25.46 -50.33 -31.46
CA GLN A 440 -25.73 -51.66 -32.03
C GLN A 440 -26.84 -52.45 -31.32
N LYS A 441 -27.42 -51.93 -30.22
CA LYS A 441 -28.31 -52.72 -29.34
C LYS A 441 -29.79 -52.29 -29.25
N LYS A 442 -30.30 -51.35 -30.07
CA LYS A 442 -31.76 -51.07 -30.09
C LYS A 442 -32.38 -51.16 -31.50
N PRO A 443 -33.32 -52.10 -31.74
CA PRO A 443 -34.10 -52.16 -32.98
C PRO A 443 -35.23 -51.11 -33.01
N PRO A 444 -35.72 -50.72 -34.21
CA PRO A 444 -36.68 -49.62 -34.36
C PRO A 444 -38.12 -50.04 -33.99
N GLN A 445 -38.80 -49.24 -33.17
CA GLN A 445 -40.25 -49.37 -32.97
C GLN A 445 -41.01 -48.35 -33.83
N ARG A 446 -41.98 -48.91 -34.55
CA ARG A 446 -42.80 -48.39 -35.64
C ARG A 446 -43.87 -47.42 -35.10
N GLU A 447 -43.98 -46.25 -35.72
CA GLU A 447 -45.14 -45.35 -35.57
C GLU A 447 -46.41 -46.02 -36.11
N LYS A 448 -47.50 -45.97 -35.33
CA LYS A 448 -48.86 -46.24 -35.81
C LYS A 448 -49.57 -44.90 -35.97
N ALA A 449 -49.84 -44.55 -37.22
CA ALA A 449 -50.80 -43.54 -37.62
C ALA A 449 -52.24 -44.02 -37.30
N GLN A 450 -53.09 -43.08 -36.89
CA GLN A 450 -54.55 -43.19 -36.94
C GLN A 450 -55.03 -42.30 -38.10
N GLU A 451 -55.82 -42.90 -38.99
CA GLU A 451 -56.45 -42.33 -40.18
C GLU A 451 -57.57 -41.33 -39.84
N LEU A 452 -57.82 -40.39 -40.77
CA LEU A 452 -59.17 -39.97 -41.14
C LEU A 452 -59.29 -40.02 -42.69
N GLU A 453 -60.26 -40.84 -43.15
CA GLU A 453 -60.92 -41.06 -44.46
C GLU A 453 -60.61 -40.10 -45.64
N VAL A 454 -60.54 -40.53 -46.91
CA VAL A 454 -61.45 -41.40 -47.71
C VAL A 454 -60.68 -42.17 -48.80
#